data_AF-A0A143CA83-F1
#
_entry.id   AF-A0A143CA83-F1
#
_cell.length_a   1.000
_cell.length_b   1.000
_cell.length_c   1.000
_cell.angle_alpha   90.00
_cell.angle_beta   90.00
_cell.angle_gamma   90.00
#
_symmetry.space_group_name_H-M   'P 1'
#
loop_
_entity.id
_entity.type
_entity.pdbx_description
1 polymer ?
#
loop_
_entity_poly.entity_id
_entity_poly.type
_entity_poly.pdbx_seq_one_letter_code
_entity_poly.pdbx_strand_id
1 'polypeptide(L)'
;MPPVSIHPFLRALYEDGYYPDHVLDRGRAILLALCERVERERPAGLAALYALTQAATEEFNDLQAAFEAAGSEIETVAREEIAEDFGFVARAYGFPDADVEELIATREW
;
A
#
# COMPACT_ATOMS: atom_id res chain seq x y z
N MET A 1 19.88 6.52 -6.89
CA MET A 1 18.80 6.34 -5.91
C MET A 1 18.76 4.86 -5.57
N PRO A 2 18.74 4.46 -4.29
CA PRO A 2 18.60 3.06 -3.96
C PRO A 2 17.23 2.59 -4.47
N PRO A 3 17.14 1.42 -5.12
CA PRO A 3 15.87 0.94 -5.62
C PRO A 3 14.98 0.53 -4.44
N VAL A 4 13.69 0.90 -4.48
CA VAL A 4 12.65 0.44 -3.54
C VAL A 4 12.55 -1.09 -3.46
N SER A 5 13.20 -1.81 -4.38
CA SER A 5 13.27 -3.26 -4.53
C SER A 5 13.77 -4.09 -3.33
N ILE A 6 14.01 -3.50 -2.14
CA ILE A 6 14.46 -4.22 -0.93
C ILE A 6 13.45 -4.07 0.23
N HIS A 7 12.45 -3.19 0.15
CA HIS A 7 11.47 -3.07 1.25
C HIS A 7 10.52 -4.26 1.27
N PRO A 8 10.46 -5.04 2.38
CA PRO A 8 9.54 -6.16 2.50
C PRO A 8 8.14 -5.63 2.83
N PHE A 9 7.36 -5.28 1.81
CA PHE A 9 5.97 -4.87 1.96
C PHE A 9 5.13 -5.93 2.68
N LEU A 10 4.21 -5.47 3.53
CA LEU A 10 3.27 -6.27 4.32
C LEU A 10 3.94 -7.33 5.21
N ARG A 11 5.21 -7.13 5.61
CA ARG A 11 5.98 -8.14 6.35
C ARG A 11 5.28 -8.58 7.63
N ALA A 12 4.71 -7.65 8.39
CA ALA A 12 4.02 -7.99 9.63
C ALA A 12 2.83 -8.92 9.38
N LEU A 13 2.14 -8.75 8.25
CA LEU A 13 0.99 -9.59 7.87
C LEU A 13 1.43 -10.98 7.39
N TYR A 14 2.54 -11.07 6.65
CA TYR A 14 3.10 -12.39 6.26
C TYR A 14 3.62 -13.20 7.46
N GLU A 15 4.04 -12.52 8.53
CA GLU A 15 4.48 -13.17 9.77
C GLU A 15 3.29 -13.64 10.65
N ASP A 16 2.06 -13.25 10.32
CA ASP A 16 0.84 -13.58 11.03
C ASP A 16 -0.04 -14.54 10.21
N GLY A 17 -0.26 -15.75 10.75
CA GLY A 17 -1.06 -16.79 10.11
C GLY A 17 -2.55 -16.50 9.99
N TYR A 18 -3.04 -15.37 10.54
CA TYR A 18 -4.40 -14.88 10.30
C TYR A 18 -4.58 -14.35 8.87
N TYR A 19 -3.52 -13.84 8.24
CA TYR A 19 -3.59 -13.26 6.91
C TYR A 19 -3.21 -14.28 5.82
N PRO A 20 -4.07 -14.51 4.83
CA PRO A 20 -3.78 -15.47 3.77
C PRO A 20 -2.71 -14.95 2.79
N ASP A 21 -1.58 -15.66 2.68
CA ASP A 21 -0.47 -15.36 1.76
C ASP A 21 -0.93 -15.00 0.34
N HIS A 22 -1.89 -15.75 -0.21
CA HIS A 22 -2.37 -15.53 -1.58
C HIS A 22 -3.14 -14.21 -1.80
N VAL A 23 -3.68 -13.61 -0.73
CA VAL A 23 -4.29 -12.27 -0.77
C VAL A 23 -3.23 -11.22 -0.50
N LEU A 24 -2.30 -11.47 0.44
CA LEU A 24 -1.14 -10.61 0.70
C LEU A 24 -0.26 -10.45 -0.53
N ASP A 25 -0.10 -11.49 -1.34
CA ASP A 25 0.63 -11.46 -2.61
C ASP A 25 0.02 -10.43 -3.58
N ARG A 26 -1.32 -10.29 -3.57
CA ARG A 26 -2.03 -9.29 -4.37
C ARG A 26 -1.82 -7.89 -3.81
N GLY A 27 -1.92 -7.71 -2.50
CA GLY A 27 -1.63 -6.42 -1.83
C GLY A 27 -0.20 -5.94 -2.12
N ARG A 28 0.76 -6.86 -2.03
CA ARG A 28 2.17 -6.58 -2.40
C ARG A 28 2.32 -6.22 -3.88
N ALA A 29 1.59 -6.89 -4.77
CA ALA A 29 1.61 -6.55 -6.20
C ALA A 29 1.08 -5.13 -6.46
N ILE A 30 0.04 -4.69 -5.74
CA ILE A 30 -0.49 -3.31 -5.81
C ILE A 30 0.60 -2.30 -5.39
N LEU A 31 1.28 -2.53 -4.27
CA LEU A 31 2.35 -1.65 -3.78
C LEU A 31 3.53 -1.58 -4.76
N LEU A 32 3.92 -2.70 -5.35
CA LEU A 32 4.95 -2.73 -6.39
C LEU A 32 4.50 -1.99 -7.65
N ALA A 33 3.26 -2.18 -8.09
CA ALA A 33 2.70 -1.45 -9.23
C ALA A 33 2.62 0.06 -8.97
N LEU A 34 2.30 0.48 -7.73
CA LEU A 34 2.36 1.88 -7.32
C LEU A 34 3.78 2.45 -7.46
N CYS A 35 4.80 1.72 -6.99
CA CYS A 35 6.20 2.11 -7.15
C CYS A 35 6.59 2.31 -8.62
N GLU A 36 6.24 1.34 -9.48
CA GLU A 36 6.46 1.43 -10.93
C GLU A 36 5.73 2.63 -11.56
N ARG A 37 4.49 2.91 -11.14
CA ARG A 37 3.72 4.07 -11.60
C ARG A 37 4.38 5.38 -11.20
N VAL A 38 4.81 5.51 -9.94
CA VAL A 38 5.51 6.71 -9.45
C VAL A 38 6.82 6.94 -10.21
N GLU A 39 7.59 5.88 -10.48
CA GLU A 39 8.84 5.98 -11.25
C GLU A 39 8.62 6.40 -12.71
N ARG A 40 7.57 5.87 -13.33
CA ARG A 40 7.19 6.17 -14.70
C ARG A 40 6.62 7.57 -14.85
N GLU A 41 5.71 7.95 -13.96
CA GLU A 41 4.93 9.19 -14.07
C GLU A 41 5.64 10.39 -13.44
N ARG A 42 6.57 10.16 -12.50
CA ARG A 42 7.36 11.19 -11.81
C ARG A 42 6.48 12.35 -11.33
N PRO A 43 5.59 12.12 -10.34
CA PRO A 43 4.65 13.11 -9.87
C PRO A 43 5.37 14.42 -9.48
N ALA A 44 4.85 15.55 -9.94
CA ALA A 44 5.47 16.86 -9.73
C ALA A 44 5.22 17.45 -8.31
N GLY A 45 4.48 16.75 -7.45
CA GLY A 45 4.08 17.23 -6.13
C GLY A 45 3.13 16.26 -5.40
N LEU A 46 2.77 16.60 -4.17
CA LEU A 46 1.93 15.76 -3.29
C LEU A 46 0.57 15.44 -3.90
N ALA A 47 -0.11 16.40 -4.53
CA ALA A 47 -1.42 16.14 -5.13
C ALA A 47 -1.38 15.06 -6.24
N ALA A 48 -0.31 15.03 -7.04
CA ALA A 48 -0.13 14.01 -8.05
C ALA A 48 0.25 12.65 -7.42
N LEU A 49 1.03 12.66 -6.34
CA LEU A 49 1.32 11.45 -5.57
C LEU A 49 0.04 10.88 -4.95
N TYR A 50 -0.77 11.71 -4.30
CA TYR A 50 -2.02 11.31 -3.65
C TYR A 50 -3.00 10.68 -4.64
N ALA A 51 -3.10 11.21 -5.86
CA ALA A 51 -3.92 10.58 -6.89
C ALA A 51 -3.45 9.15 -7.25
N LEU A 52 -2.14 8.89 -7.23
CA LEU A 52 -1.59 7.56 -7.48
C LEU A 52 -1.82 6.62 -6.28
N THR A 53 -1.62 7.12 -5.06
CA THR A 53 -1.78 6.30 -3.86
C THR A 53 -3.25 6.01 -3.54
N GLN A 54 -4.14 6.95 -3.78
CA GLN A 54 -5.59 6.76 -3.64
C GLN A 54 -6.11 5.72 -4.63
N ALA A 55 -5.61 5.71 -5.87
CA ALA A 55 -5.94 4.65 -6.82
C ALA A 55 -5.46 3.27 -6.34
N ALA A 56 -4.25 3.18 -5.78
CA ALA A 56 -3.78 1.93 -5.19
C ALA A 56 -4.59 1.53 -3.94
N THR A 57 -5.07 2.50 -3.15
CA THR A 57 -5.93 2.27 -1.99
C THR A 57 -7.29 1.72 -2.39
N GLU A 58 -7.87 2.20 -3.50
CA GLU A 58 -9.08 1.62 -4.10
C GLU A 58 -8.88 0.15 -4.49
N GLU A 59 -7.72 -0.20 -5.07
CA GLU A 59 -7.37 -1.60 -5.36
C GLU A 59 -7.26 -2.45 -4.08
N PHE A 60 -6.84 -1.85 -2.94
CA PHE A 60 -6.86 -2.54 -1.64
C PHE A 60 -8.27 -2.75 -1.10
N ASN A 61 -9.22 -1.83 -1.35
CA ASN A 61 -10.62 -2.02 -0.95
C ASN A 61 -11.21 -3.28 -1.62
N ASP A 62 -10.86 -3.53 -2.88
CA ASP A 62 -11.27 -4.75 -3.60
C ASP A 62 -10.72 -6.05 -2.97
N LEU A 63 -9.59 -5.97 -2.25
CA LEU A 63 -9.03 -7.12 -1.53
C LEU A 63 -9.82 -7.49 -0.28
N GLN A 64 -10.63 -6.58 0.28
CA GLN A 64 -11.39 -6.87 1.50
C GLN A 64 -12.31 -8.08 1.32
N ALA A 65 -13.03 -8.16 0.21
CA ALA A 65 -13.87 -9.33 -0.10
C ALA A 65 -13.05 -10.63 -0.23
N ALA A 66 -11.80 -10.54 -0.69
CA ALA A 66 -10.90 -11.69 -0.79
C ALA A 66 -10.38 -12.14 0.58
N PHE A 67 -10.07 -11.20 1.48
CA PHE A 67 -9.75 -11.51 2.87
C PHE A 67 -10.94 -12.18 3.56
N GLU A 68 -12.15 -11.61 3.45
CA GLU A 68 -13.37 -12.17 4.04
C GLU A 68 -13.67 -13.58 3.55
N ALA A 69 -13.57 -13.81 2.23
CA ALA A 69 -13.75 -15.14 1.64
C ALA A 69 -12.74 -16.19 2.13
N ALA A 70 -11.56 -15.73 2.59
CA ALA A 70 -10.52 -16.55 3.17
C ALA A 70 -10.58 -16.64 4.71
N GLY A 71 -11.60 -16.03 5.35
CA GLY A 71 -11.76 -16.03 6.81
C GLY A 71 -10.86 -15.03 7.55
N SER A 72 -10.41 -13.98 6.85
CA SER A 72 -9.56 -12.91 7.35
C SER A 72 -10.23 -11.54 7.07
N GLU A 73 -9.62 -10.44 7.51
CA GLU A 73 -10.15 -9.08 7.33
C GLU A 73 -9.00 -8.06 7.30
N ILE A 74 -9.22 -6.90 6.67
CA ILE A 74 -8.37 -5.72 6.84
C ILE A 74 -8.68 -5.04 8.19
N GLU A 75 -8.27 -5.70 9.27
CA GLU A 75 -8.38 -5.18 10.64
C GLU A 75 -7.22 -4.24 10.99
N THR A 76 -7.24 -3.64 12.19
CA THR A 76 -6.29 -2.61 12.64
C THR A 76 -4.82 -2.88 12.30
N VAL A 77 -4.33 -4.11 12.47
CA VAL A 77 -2.93 -4.46 12.16
C VAL A 77 -2.64 -4.33 10.66
N ALA A 78 -3.52 -4.85 9.80
CA ALA A 78 -3.40 -4.68 8.35
C ALA A 78 -3.47 -3.21 7.93
N ARG A 79 -4.35 -2.43 8.58
CA ARG A 79 -4.51 -1.00 8.31
C ARG A 79 -3.22 -0.22 8.58
N GLU A 80 -2.62 -0.47 9.74
CA GLU A 80 -1.38 0.17 10.15
C GLU A 80 -0.22 -0.22 9.24
N GLU A 81 -0.05 -1.51 8.93
CA GLU A 81 1.01 -1.98 8.03
C GLU A 81 0.87 -1.38 6.63
N ILE A 82 -0.34 -1.37 6.06
CA ILE A 82 -0.61 -0.77 4.74
C ILE A 82 -0.27 0.73 4.79
N ALA A 83 -0.77 1.46 5.79
CA ALA A 83 -0.50 2.89 5.96
C ALA A 83 1.01 3.19 6.06
N GLU A 84 1.75 2.39 6.82
CA GLU A 84 3.22 2.51 6.94
C GLU A 84 3.92 2.26 5.60
N ASP A 85 3.50 1.25 4.85
CA ASP A 85 4.05 0.94 3.53
C ASP A 85 3.81 2.07 2.52
N PHE A 86 2.62 2.66 2.50
CA PHE A 86 2.33 3.86 1.68
C PHE A 86 3.21 5.04 2.09
N GLY A 87 3.38 5.28 3.40
CA GLY A 87 4.26 6.31 3.92
C GLY A 87 5.73 6.09 3.54
N PHE A 88 6.19 4.84 3.56
CA PHE A 88 7.54 4.46 3.10
C PHE A 88 7.72 4.78 1.61
N VAL A 89 6.76 4.38 0.76
CA VAL A 89 6.80 4.66 -0.69
C VAL A 89 6.90 6.17 -0.95
N ALA A 90 6.04 6.97 -0.31
CA ALA A 90 6.07 8.43 -0.45
C ALA A 90 7.44 9.02 -0.09
N ARG A 91 7.99 8.62 1.08
CA ARG A 91 9.32 9.05 1.53
C ARG A 91 10.43 8.61 0.58
N ALA A 92 10.39 7.37 0.11
CA ALA A 92 11.39 6.81 -0.79
C ALA A 92 11.46 7.55 -2.13
N TYR A 93 10.32 8.04 -2.62
CA TYR A 93 10.22 8.82 -3.86
C TYR A 93 10.35 10.34 -3.67
N GLY A 94 10.77 10.79 -2.48
CA GLY A 94 11.13 12.19 -2.23
C GLY A 94 9.99 13.07 -1.70
N PHE A 95 8.96 12.47 -1.11
CA PHE A 95 7.83 13.17 -0.48
C PHE A 95 7.81 12.91 1.04
N PRO A 96 8.79 13.42 1.81
CA PRO A 96 8.89 13.16 3.24
C PRO A 96 7.75 13.77 4.05
N ASP A 97 7.13 14.83 3.55
CA ASP A 97 6.04 15.57 4.18
C ASP A 97 4.64 15.09 3.72
N ALA A 98 4.56 13.96 3.03
CA ALA A 98 3.28 13.37 2.65
C ALA A 98 2.50 12.96 3.90
N ASP A 99 1.23 13.35 3.96
CA ASP A 99 0.32 12.94 5.01
C ASP A 99 -0.17 11.52 4.71
N VAL A 100 0.04 10.60 5.65
CA VAL A 100 -0.37 9.21 5.50
C VAL A 100 -1.89 9.11 5.37
N GLU A 101 -2.66 9.92 6.11
CA GLU A 101 -4.12 9.90 6.00
C GLU A 101 -4.60 10.30 4.60
N GLU A 102 -3.89 11.21 3.93
CA GLU A 102 -4.18 11.62 2.55
C GLU A 102 -3.74 10.56 1.52
N LEU A 103 -2.64 9.84 1.79
CA LEU A 103 -2.16 8.76 0.91
C LEU A 103 -3.20 7.65 0.77
N ILE A 104 -3.89 7.32 1.87
CA ILE A 104 -4.92 6.27 1.95
C ILE A 104 -6.34 6.84 2.15
N ALA A 105 -6.60 8.05 1.65
CA ALA A 105 -7.87 8.76 1.90
C ALA A 105 -9.11 8.05 1.33
N THR A 106 -8.95 7.23 0.30
CA THR A 106 -10.03 6.48 -0.37
C THR A 106 -10.29 5.11 0.26
N ARG A 107 -9.68 4.79 1.40
CA ARG A 107 -9.90 3.51 2.09
C ARG A 107 -11.35 3.35 2.54
N GLU A 108 -11.88 2.15 2.36
CA GLU A 108 -13.22 1.76 2.84
C GLU A 108 -13.18 0.73 3.96
N TRP A 109 -11.98 0.23 4.30
CA TRP A 109 -11.72 -0.68 5.41
C TRP A 109 -11.69 0.06 6.75
#